data_AF-A0A484RNP1-F1
#
_entry.id   AF-A0A484RNP1-F1
#
_cell.length_a   1.000
_cell.length_b   1.000
_cell.length_c   1.000
_cell.angle_alpha   90.00
_cell.angle_beta   90.00
_cell.angle_gamma   90.00
#
_symmetry.space_group_name_H-M   'P 1'
#
loop_
_entity.id
_entity.type
_entity.pdbx_description
1 polymer ?
#
loop_
_entity_poly.entity_id
_entity_poly.type
_entity_poly.pdbx_seq_one_letter_code
_entity_poly.pdbx_strand_id
1 'polypeptide(L)'
;MLAGMFRFVCHNGLVCGDTAADIRVPHKGDVSGQVIEGAYEVLDGFERVQESRDAMRAITLDKGEAEVFARSALALKYDDPDKPTPITESQLLVPRRFDDRRPDLWATFNRVQENMIKGGLSGRTANGCRQRTREVQGIDQNLRLNRALWMLAEGLRQLKA
;
A
#
# COMPACT_ATOMS: atom_id res chain seq x y z
N MET A 1 -8.21 -15.79 -7.75
CA MET A 1 -7.19 -15.91 -6.70
C MET A 1 -6.41 -14.61 -6.69
N LEU A 2 -6.09 -14.09 -5.51
CA LEU A 2 -5.33 -12.85 -5.33
C LEU A 2 -3.98 -13.21 -4.71
N ALA A 3 -2.89 -12.79 -5.34
CA ALA A 3 -1.56 -12.85 -4.75
C ALA A 3 -1.34 -11.64 -3.83
N GLY A 4 -0.81 -11.85 -2.63
CA GLY A 4 -0.54 -10.78 -1.67
C GLY A 4 0.46 -11.21 -0.62
N MET A 5 1.31 -10.28 -0.18
CA MET A 5 2.29 -10.55 0.87
C MET A 5 1.70 -10.17 2.22
N PHE A 6 1.38 -11.17 3.05
CA PHE A 6 1.00 -10.90 4.43
C PHE A 6 2.24 -10.70 5.30
N ARG A 7 2.47 -9.47 5.76
CA ARG A 7 3.45 -9.23 6.83
C ARG A 7 2.77 -9.58 8.15
N PHE A 8 3.03 -10.80 8.65
CA PHE A 8 2.35 -11.40 9.82
C PHE A 8 2.36 -10.49 11.05
N VAL A 9 3.44 -9.74 11.26
CA VAL A 9 3.57 -8.80 12.36
C VAL A 9 2.64 -7.58 12.17
N CYS A 10 2.34 -7.20 10.93
CA CYS A 10 1.61 -5.98 10.58
C CYS A 10 0.11 -6.17 10.48
N HIS A 11 -0.39 -7.39 10.18
CA HIS A 11 -1.80 -7.64 9.87
C HIS A 11 -2.39 -6.65 8.85
N ASN A 12 -1.53 -6.02 8.05
CA ASN A 12 -1.90 -4.93 7.14
C ASN A 12 -2.23 -5.44 5.73
N GLY A 13 -2.26 -6.77 5.53
CA GLY A 13 -2.76 -7.40 4.32
C GLY A 13 -2.25 -6.76 3.03
N LEU A 14 -0.93 -6.61 2.91
CA LEU A 14 -0.32 -5.97 1.75
C LEU A 14 -0.59 -6.81 0.49
N VAL A 15 -1.28 -6.21 -0.47
CA VAL A 15 -1.54 -6.80 -1.79
C VAL A 15 -0.72 -6.03 -2.82
N CYS A 16 0.15 -6.74 -3.53
CA CYS A 16 1.11 -6.19 -4.48
C CYS A 16 0.87 -6.81 -5.86
N GLY A 17 1.09 -6.02 -6.92
CA GLY A 17 1.05 -6.51 -8.29
C GLY A 17 0.00 -5.81 -9.16
N ASP A 18 0.23 -5.89 -10.47
CA ASP A 18 -0.74 -5.46 -11.47
C ASP A 18 -1.85 -6.50 -11.67
N THR A 19 -2.95 -6.08 -12.29
CA THR A 19 -4.15 -6.90 -12.60
C THR A 19 -3.90 -8.22 -13.34
N ALA A 20 -2.67 -8.53 -13.73
CA ALA A 20 -2.30 -9.83 -14.27
C ALA A 20 -2.44 -10.98 -13.24
N ALA A 21 -2.51 -10.69 -11.94
CA ALA A 21 -2.70 -11.70 -10.89
C ALA A 21 -4.14 -11.78 -10.34
N ASP A 22 -5.15 -11.13 -10.95
CA ASP A 22 -6.57 -11.41 -10.64
C ASP A 22 -7.02 -12.65 -11.41
N ILE A 23 -6.59 -13.83 -10.94
CA ILE A 23 -6.92 -15.09 -11.60
C ILE A 23 -8.40 -15.38 -11.35
N ARG A 24 -9.24 -15.06 -12.32
CA ARG A 24 -10.65 -15.45 -12.27
C ARG A 24 -10.74 -16.91 -12.68
N VAL A 25 -10.93 -17.79 -11.70
CA VAL A 25 -11.20 -19.21 -11.95
C VAL A 25 -12.69 -19.35 -12.28
N PRO A 26 -13.07 -19.61 -13.54
CA PRO A 26 -14.46 -19.93 -13.86
C PRO A 26 -14.92 -21.19 -13.13
N HIS A 27 -16.20 -21.23 -12.74
CA HIS A 27 -16.81 -22.35 -12.01
C HIS A 27 -17.20 -23.52 -12.94
N LYS A 28 -16.73 -23.53 -14.20
CA LYS A 28 -17.06 -24.53 -15.23
C LYS A 28 -15.85 -24.72 -16.16
N GLY A 29 -15.51 -25.98 -16.46
CA GLY A 29 -14.33 -26.35 -17.27
C GLY A 29 -13.34 -27.21 -16.46
N ASP A 30 -12.09 -27.29 -16.91
CA ASP A 30 -10.99 -27.89 -16.14
C ASP A 30 -10.55 -26.94 -15.02
N VAL A 31 -11.32 -26.96 -13.93
CA VAL A 31 -11.09 -26.14 -12.75
C VAL A 31 -9.75 -26.48 -12.09
N SER A 32 -9.34 -27.76 -12.10
CA SER A 32 -8.11 -28.22 -11.45
C SER A 32 -6.86 -27.68 -12.16
N GLY A 33 -6.80 -27.78 -13.49
CA GLY A 33 -5.70 -27.20 -14.27
C GLY A 33 -5.58 -25.68 -14.10
N GLN A 34 -6.71 -24.98 -14.09
CA GLN A 34 -6.75 -23.51 -13.92
C GLN A 34 -6.37 -23.05 -12.51
N VAL A 35 -6.67 -23.85 -11.48
CA VAL A 35 -6.22 -23.58 -10.10
C VAL A 35 -4.72 -23.83 -9.96
N ILE A 36 -4.18 -24.88 -10.58
CA ILE A 36 -2.75 -25.19 -10.55
C ILE A 36 -1.94 -24.11 -11.27
N GLU A 37 -2.35 -23.72 -12.48
CA GLU A 37 -1.73 -22.60 -13.21
C GLU A 37 -1.83 -21.29 -12.44
N GLY A 38 -3.00 -20.97 -11.90
CA GLY A 38 -3.16 -19.79 -11.06
C GLY A 38 -2.30 -19.82 -9.79
N ALA A 39 -1.96 -21.00 -9.26
CA ALA A 39 -1.03 -21.11 -8.15
C ALA A 39 0.42 -20.82 -8.56
N TYR A 40 0.85 -21.25 -9.77
CA TYR A 40 2.17 -20.92 -10.31
C TYR A 40 2.31 -19.43 -10.65
N GLU A 41 1.30 -18.80 -11.25
CA GLU A 41 1.31 -17.34 -11.49
C GLU A 41 1.40 -16.54 -10.18
N VAL A 42 0.76 -17.04 -9.12
CA VAL A 42 0.87 -16.46 -7.77
C VAL A 42 2.30 -16.61 -7.22
N LEU A 43 2.98 -17.75 -7.46
CA LEU A 43 4.37 -17.99 -7.06
C LEU A 43 5.36 -17.06 -7.77
N ASP A 44 5.26 -16.92 -9.09
CA ASP A 44 6.07 -15.96 -9.86
C ASP A 44 5.82 -14.51 -9.42
N GLY A 45 4.57 -14.20 -9.06
CA GLY A 45 4.19 -12.93 -8.45
C GLY A 45 4.95 -12.66 -7.15
N PHE A 46 5.21 -13.68 -6.33
CA PHE A 46 5.94 -13.52 -5.07
C PHE A 46 7.43 -13.18 -5.28
N GLU A 47 8.11 -13.82 -6.24
CA GLU A 47 9.50 -13.52 -6.54
C GLU A 47 9.67 -12.06 -6.99
N ARG A 48 8.81 -11.60 -7.91
CA ARG A 48 8.83 -10.20 -8.39
C ARG A 48 8.56 -9.20 -7.27
N VAL A 49 7.65 -9.52 -6.35
CA VAL A 49 7.37 -8.68 -5.16
C VAL A 49 8.56 -8.65 -4.22
N GLN A 50 9.27 -9.77 -4.05
CA GLN A 50 10.48 -9.85 -3.25
C GLN A 50 11.62 -9.01 -3.86
N GLU A 51 11.83 -9.10 -5.16
CA GLU A 51 12.82 -8.27 -5.87
C GLU A 51 12.49 -6.78 -5.77
N SER A 52 11.23 -6.41 -6.02
CA SER A 52 10.77 -5.01 -5.87
C SER A 52 10.97 -4.51 -4.45
N ARG A 53 10.65 -5.33 -3.44
CA ARG A 53 10.89 -5.00 -2.03
C ARG A 53 12.37 -4.71 -1.77
N ASP A 54 13.24 -5.60 -2.23
CA ASP A 54 14.67 -5.50 -1.96
C ASP A 54 15.28 -4.30 -2.71
N ALA A 55 14.82 -4.02 -3.93
CA ALA A 55 15.16 -2.81 -4.67
C ALA A 55 14.66 -1.54 -3.97
N MET A 56 13.42 -1.51 -3.47
CA MET A 56 12.90 -0.36 -2.71
C MET A 56 13.67 -0.13 -1.39
N ARG A 57 14.17 -1.20 -0.74
CA ARG A 57 15.02 -1.07 0.46
C ARG A 57 16.38 -0.45 0.16
N ALA A 58 16.89 -0.61 -1.06
CA ALA A 58 18.16 -0.02 -1.47
C ALA A 58 18.05 1.49 -1.73
N ILE A 59 16.84 2.01 -1.95
CA ILE A 59 16.59 3.42 -2.25
C ILE A 59 16.36 4.19 -0.95
N THR A 60 17.32 5.04 -0.59
CA THR A 60 17.16 6.00 0.52
C THR A 60 16.32 7.19 0.06
N LEU A 61 15.35 7.57 0.88
CA LEU A 61 14.55 8.78 0.72
C LEU A 61 14.97 9.83 1.72
N ASP A 62 15.12 11.07 1.25
CA ASP A 62 15.20 12.20 2.17
C ASP A 62 13.81 12.56 2.75
N LYS A 63 13.79 13.54 3.65
CA LYS A 63 12.55 13.97 4.30
C LYS A 63 11.54 14.54 3.31
N GLY A 64 11.97 15.35 2.35
CA GLY A 64 11.10 15.96 1.36
C GLY A 64 10.52 14.92 0.42
N GLU A 65 11.31 13.93 0.00
CA GLU A 65 10.85 12.81 -0.83
C GLU A 65 9.83 11.94 -0.11
N ALA A 66 10.06 11.64 1.18
CA ALA A 66 9.09 10.92 2.00
C ALA A 66 7.79 11.71 2.17
N GLU A 67 7.86 13.04 2.36
CA GLU A 67 6.70 13.93 2.44
C GLU A 67 5.93 13.98 1.11
N VAL A 68 6.62 14.06 -0.03
CA VAL A 68 5.97 14.00 -1.35
C VAL A 68 5.25 12.67 -1.55
N PHE A 69 5.88 11.55 -1.20
CA PHE A 69 5.25 10.24 -1.26
C PHE A 69 3.97 10.18 -0.41
N ALA A 70 4.04 10.69 0.82
CA ALA A 70 2.89 10.75 1.72
C ALA A 70 1.80 11.70 1.21
N ARG A 71 2.15 12.82 0.58
CA ARG A 71 1.19 13.74 -0.04
C ARG A 71 0.44 13.09 -1.19
N SER A 72 1.16 12.41 -2.09
CA SER A 72 0.56 11.64 -3.18
C SER A 72 -0.37 10.56 -2.64
N ALA A 73 0.00 9.90 -1.54
CA ALA A 73 -0.87 8.93 -0.87
C ALA A 73 -2.14 9.56 -0.27
N LEU A 74 -2.05 10.75 0.31
CA LEU A 74 -3.23 11.48 0.81
C LEU A 74 -4.18 11.85 -0.34
N ALA A 75 -3.64 12.32 -1.47
CA ALA A 75 -4.44 12.63 -2.66
C ALA A 75 -5.21 11.38 -3.14
N LEU A 76 -4.61 10.19 -3.14
CA LEU A 76 -5.30 8.95 -3.54
C LEU A 76 -6.55 8.61 -2.72
N LYS A 77 -6.63 9.05 -1.45
CA LYS A 77 -7.73 8.75 -0.51
C LYS A 77 -8.68 9.93 -0.28
N TYR A 78 -8.19 11.16 -0.42
CA TYR A 78 -8.89 12.39 -0.03
C TYR A 78 -8.94 13.42 -1.16
N ASP A 79 -8.99 13.02 -2.43
CA ASP A 79 -8.97 13.85 -3.64
C ASP A 79 -10.16 14.82 -3.82
N ASP A 80 -10.83 15.21 -2.74
CA ASP A 80 -11.97 16.12 -2.75
C ASP A 80 -11.45 17.56 -2.52
N PRO A 81 -11.45 18.44 -3.54
CA PRO A 81 -10.91 19.80 -3.43
C PRO A 81 -11.64 20.64 -2.38
N ASP A 82 -12.91 20.30 -2.11
CA ASP A 82 -13.77 21.03 -1.19
C ASP A 82 -13.59 20.56 0.27
N LYS A 83 -12.81 19.48 0.50
CA LYS A 83 -12.58 18.93 1.84
C LYS A 83 -11.09 18.92 2.17
N PRO A 84 -10.65 19.67 3.20
CA PRO A 84 -9.27 19.61 3.64
C PRO A 84 -8.92 18.19 4.12
N THR A 85 -7.73 17.72 3.75
CA THR A 85 -7.19 16.45 4.23
C THR A 85 -7.16 16.47 5.76
N PRO A 86 -7.77 15.47 6.43
CA PRO A 86 -7.94 15.52 7.88
C PRO A 86 -6.64 15.31 8.65
N ILE A 87 -5.59 14.84 7.99
CA ILE A 87 -4.27 14.49 8.54
C ILE A 87 -3.17 15.04 7.64
N THR A 88 -1.97 15.22 8.21
CA THR A 88 -0.78 15.68 7.48
C THR A 88 0.09 14.53 7.00
N GLU A 89 0.99 14.82 6.06
CA GLU A 89 2.03 13.92 5.59
C GLU A 89 2.91 13.42 6.73
N SER A 90 3.32 14.33 7.63
CA SER A 90 4.13 13.99 8.79
C SER A 90 3.44 12.99 9.73
N GLN A 91 2.12 13.11 9.93
CA GLN A 91 1.34 12.13 10.70
C GLN A 91 1.30 10.77 10.02
N LEU A 92 1.21 10.75 8.69
CA LEU A 92 1.19 9.53 7.89
C LEU A 92 2.55 8.82 7.85
N LEU A 93 3.64 9.57 8.00
CA LEU A 93 5.01 9.09 8.07
C LEU A 93 5.45 8.64 9.47
N VAL A 94 4.60 8.77 10.50
CA VAL A 94 4.94 8.29 11.83
C VAL A 94 4.97 6.76 11.82
N PRO A 95 6.13 6.15 12.10
CA PRO A 95 6.22 4.71 12.19
C PRO A 95 5.44 4.21 13.41
N ARG A 96 4.60 3.18 13.21
CA ARG A 96 3.98 2.44 14.32
C ARG A 96 4.96 1.48 15.00
N ARG A 97 6.11 1.22 14.38
CA ARG A 97 7.06 0.16 14.72
C ARG A 97 8.49 0.63 14.58
N PHE A 98 9.42 -0.02 15.27
CA PHE A 98 10.82 0.32 15.17
C PHE A 98 11.42 -0.03 13.79
N ASP A 99 11.06 -1.18 13.21
CA ASP A 99 11.64 -1.66 11.95
C ASP A 99 11.41 -0.73 10.76
N ASP A 100 10.31 0.02 10.76
CA ASP A 100 9.95 0.92 9.67
C ASP A 100 10.50 2.35 9.87
N ARG A 101 11.44 2.54 10.81
CA ARG A 101 12.14 3.84 11.02
C ARG A 101 13.20 4.14 9.98
N ARG A 102 13.60 3.15 9.18
CA ARG A 102 14.61 3.34 8.14
C ARG A 102 14.13 4.37 7.12
N PRO A 103 15.00 5.27 6.66
CA PRO A 103 14.64 6.28 5.67
C PRO A 103 14.69 5.68 4.24
N ASP A 104 14.20 4.45 4.05
CA ASP A 104 14.16 3.81 2.74
C ASP A 104 12.73 3.83 2.16
N LEU A 105 12.62 3.67 0.84
CA LEU A 105 11.35 3.70 0.12
C LEU A 105 10.41 2.60 0.61
N TRP A 106 10.93 1.40 0.89
CA TRP A 106 10.14 0.30 1.41
C TRP A 106 9.51 0.62 2.77
N ALA A 107 10.30 1.11 3.71
CA ALA A 107 9.85 1.51 5.04
C ALA A 107 8.86 2.68 4.96
N THR A 108 9.08 3.63 4.05
CA THR A 108 8.18 4.76 3.81
C THR A 108 6.82 4.29 3.27
N PHE A 109 6.82 3.42 2.27
CA PHE A 109 5.62 2.76 1.75
C PHE A 109 4.85 2.03 2.86
N ASN A 110 5.54 1.24 3.68
CA ASN A 110 4.90 0.49 4.76
C ASN A 110 4.26 1.41 5.82
N ARG A 111 4.94 2.47 6.23
CA ARG A 111 4.41 3.45 7.19
C ARG A 111 3.11 4.08 6.68
N VAL A 112 3.14 4.53 5.43
CA VAL A 112 2.00 5.16 4.77
C VAL A 112 0.84 4.18 4.65
N GLN A 113 1.10 2.99 4.11
CA GLN A 113 0.09 1.95 3.92
C GLN A 113 -0.55 1.54 5.25
N GLU A 114 0.24 1.26 6.28
CA GLU A 114 -0.28 0.81 7.58
C GLU A 114 -1.12 1.91 8.24
N ASN A 115 -0.67 3.16 8.18
CA ASN A 115 -1.41 4.29 8.74
C ASN A 115 -2.72 4.57 7.99
N MET A 116 -2.73 4.42 6.65
CA MET A 116 -3.94 4.63 5.86
C MET A 116 -4.97 3.51 6.03
N ILE A 117 -4.52 2.26 6.17
CA ILE A 117 -5.39 1.10 6.34
C ILE A 117 -5.93 1.05 7.76
N LYS A 118 -5.07 1.09 8.79
CA LYS A 118 -5.51 0.94 10.18
C LYS A 118 -6.25 2.17 10.71
N GLY A 119 -6.05 3.34 10.10
CA GLY A 119 -6.61 4.59 10.61
C GLY A 119 -6.17 4.88 12.06
N GLY A 120 -7.01 5.51 12.86
CA GLY A 120 -6.68 5.93 14.22
C GLY A 120 -5.81 7.19 14.36
N LEU A 121 -5.39 7.80 13.26
CA LEU A 121 -4.67 9.07 13.27
C LEU A 121 -5.60 10.21 13.70
N SER A 122 -5.11 11.08 14.59
CA SER A 122 -5.84 12.26 15.03
C SER A 122 -5.93 13.27 13.90
N GLY A 123 -7.15 13.64 13.52
CA GLY A 123 -7.39 14.62 12.47
C GLY A 123 -8.42 15.67 12.85
N ARG A 124 -8.65 16.61 11.95
CA ARG A 124 -9.72 17.61 12.07
C ARG A 124 -10.65 17.55 10.87
N THR A 125 -11.93 17.83 11.07
CA THR A 125 -12.89 17.97 9.96
C THR A 125 -12.74 19.35 9.32
N ALA A 126 -13.40 19.55 8.17
CA ALA A 126 -13.54 20.88 7.56
C ALA A 126 -14.08 21.94 8.56
N ASN A 127 -14.96 21.51 9.47
CA ASN A 127 -15.55 22.38 10.50
C ASN A 127 -14.68 22.50 11.76
N GLY A 128 -13.44 22.01 11.75
CA GLY A 128 -12.48 22.11 12.85
C GLY A 128 -12.68 21.11 14.00
N CYS A 129 -13.70 20.24 13.93
CA CYS A 129 -13.99 19.24 14.95
C CYS A 129 -12.90 18.17 15.00
N ARG A 130 -12.53 17.74 16.21
CA ARG A 130 -11.59 16.62 16.39
C ARG A 130 -12.22 15.34 15.86
N GLN A 131 -11.47 14.59 15.07
CA GLN A 131 -11.85 13.28 14.57
C GLN A 131 -10.65 12.32 14.57
N ARG A 132 -10.91 11.04 14.36
CA ARG A 132 -9.87 10.06 14.04
C ARG A 132 -10.13 9.47 12.67
N THR A 133 -9.08 9.24 11.89
CA THR A 133 -9.20 8.51 10.62
C THR A 133 -9.76 7.12 10.88
N ARG A 134 -10.66 6.64 10.02
CA ARG A 134 -11.24 5.30 10.15
C ARG A 134 -10.37 4.25 9.48
N GLU A 135 -10.43 3.03 10.00
CA GLU A 135 -9.87 1.85 9.37
C GLU A 135 -10.59 1.54 8.04
N VAL A 136 -9.84 1.01 7.08
CA VAL A 136 -10.38 0.53 5.81
C VAL A 136 -10.91 -0.89 6.01
N GLN A 137 -12.23 -1.04 6.06
CA GLN A 137 -12.90 -2.34 6.27
C GLN A 137 -13.33 -3.03 4.98
N GLY A 138 -13.56 -2.26 3.90
CA GLY A 138 -14.00 -2.81 2.62
C GLY A 138 -12.84 -3.47 1.85
N ILE A 139 -13.05 -4.71 1.40
CA ILE A 139 -12.04 -5.47 0.64
C ILE A 139 -11.65 -4.73 -0.64
N ASP A 140 -12.62 -4.27 -1.43
CA ASP A 140 -12.36 -3.56 -2.69
C ASP A 140 -11.61 -2.24 -2.47
N GLN A 141 -11.99 -1.49 -1.43
CA GLN A 141 -11.31 -0.26 -1.05
C GLN A 141 -9.86 -0.54 -0.61
N ASN A 142 -9.65 -1.61 0.15
CA ASN A 142 -8.33 -2.05 0.59
C ASN A 142 -7.46 -2.45 -0.60
N LEU A 143 -7.99 -3.24 -1.53
CA LEU A 143 -7.29 -3.65 -2.75
C LEU A 143 -6.91 -2.46 -3.62
N ARG A 144 -7.86 -1.55 -3.88
CA ARG A 144 -7.61 -0.33 -4.66
C ARG A 144 -6.52 0.54 -4.05
N LEU A 145 -6.57 0.75 -2.74
CA LEU A 145 -5.60 1.55 -2.01
C LEU A 145 -4.21 0.91 -2.04
N ASN A 146 -4.10 -0.38 -1.73
CA ASN A 146 -2.82 -1.08 -1.77
C ASN A 146 -2.19 -1.04 -3.17
N ARG A 147 -2.98 -1.30 -4.21
CA ARG A 147 -2.50 -1.24 -5.59
C ARG A 147 -1.99 0.15 -5.95
N ALA A 148 -2.74 1.20 -5.61
CA ALA A 148 -2.35 2.57 -5.93
C ALA A 148 -1.06 2.99 -5.21
N LEU A 149 -0.91 2.63 -3.93
CA LEU A 149 0.31 2.89 -3.17
C LEU A 149 1.50 2.10 -3.71
N TRP A 150 1.28 0.85 -4.15
CA TRP A 150 2.33 0.02 -4.75
C TRP A 150 2.82 0.63 -6.06
N MET A 151 1.92 1.00 -6.97
CA MET A 151 2.28 1.65 -8.24
C MET A 151 3.03 2.97 -8.02
N LEU A 152 2.63 3.75 -7.00
CA LEU A 152 3.33 4.98 -6.63
C LEU A 152 4.77 4.68 -6.16
N ALA A 153 4.95 3.65 -5.32
CA ALA A 153 6.27 3.25 -4.85
C ALA A 153 7.13 2.72 -5.99
N GLU A 154 6.56 1.91 -6.87
CA GLU A 154 7.28 1.34 -8.02
C GLU A 154 7.67 2.42 -9.04
N GLY A 155 6.80 3.40 -9.30
CA GLY A 155 7.14 4.56 -10.13
C GLY A 155 8.29 5.38 -9.53
N LEU A 156 8.25 5.65 -8.22
CA LEU A 156 9.35 6.36 -7.55
C LEU A 156 10.65 5.53 -7.56
N ARG A 157 10.55 4.21 -7.42
CA ARG A 157 11.68 3.28 -7.53
C ARG A 157 12.33 3.40 -8.91
N GLN A 158 11.54 3.39 -9.98
CA GLN A 158 12.04 3.50 -11.36
C GLN A 158 12.68 4.87 -11.66
N LEU A 159 12.19 5.95 -11.04
CA LEU A 159 12.77 7.28 -11.20
C LEU A 159 14.12 7.47 -10.48
N LYS A 160 14.37 6.69 -9.41
CA LYS A 160 15.56 6.80 -8.57
C LYS A 160 16.61 5.70 -8.82
N ALA A 161 16.28 4.70 -9.63
CA ALA A 161 17.14 3.57 -9.97
C ALA A 161 18.19 3.92 -11.03
#